data_AF-A0A0Q8RJ94-F1
#
_entry.id   AF-A0A0Q8RJ94-F1
#
_cell.length_a   1.000
_cell.length_b   1.000
_cell.length_c   1.000
_cell.angle_alpha   90.00
_cell.angle_beta   90.00
_cell.angle_gamma   90.00
#
_symmetry.space_group_name_H-M   'P 1'
#
loop_
_entity.id
_entity.type
_entity.pdbx_description
1 polymer ?
#
loop_
_entity_poly.entity_id
_entity_poly.type
_entity_poly.pdbx_seq_one_letter_code
_entity_poly.pdbx_strand_id
1 'polypeptide(L)'
;MTTLPNFRDPDVLLDHARHTMRFYHPRAIDPAGGLYHYFKDDGTVYDAQHRHLVSSTRFVFTYAMAYRHFHDPAYLEGARHALRFLREVHREPGGSGYAWMLDGREVEDGTQHAYGQAFVLLAYSHATMAGIEEARAWIGETFELMEKHFWDERAGLYADEATRDWSVLSSYRGQNANMHACEALLAAHQATGERRYLERAYTVAYNITQRQASRCGGLIWEHYDADWQPDWRFNIDDPENLFRPWGYQPGHFTEWAKLLLQLEARGSVLNKDLGWLLPTAERLFHAATGKGWDAEHGGLCYSLAPGLTVCDPHKYFWVQAESTAAAAMLAKRTGSAEYWDWYERLWAYSWTHFVDHEHGAWYRILSGDNRKLSDEKSPAGKVDYHTMGACYDIVAVLGAADHA
;
A
#
# COMPACT_ATOMS: atom_id res chain seq x y z
N MET A 1 30.16 -16.82 -1.95
CA MET A 1 29.02 -16.66 -1.04
C MET A 1 28.86 -15.17 -0.80
N THR A 2 27.88 -14.53 -1.42
CA THR A 2 27.48 -13.18 -1.03
C THR A 2 26.84 -13.29 0.35
N THR A 3 27.49 -12.75 1.37
CA THR A 3 26.91 -12.64 2.71
C THR A 3 25.76 -11.65 2.63
N LEU A 4 24.54 -12.11 2.90
CA LEU A 4 23.37 -11.24 2.98
C LEU A 4 23.57 -10.21 4.11
N PRO A 5 23.10 -8.96 3.95
CA PRO A 5 23.02 -8.02 5.07
C PRO A 5 22.19 -8.59 6.23
N ASN A 6 22.49 -8.17 7.46
CA ASN A 6 21.65 -8.52 8.61
C ASN A 6 20.38 -7.67 8.58
N PHE A 7 19.33 -8.13 7.90
CA PHE A 7 18.08 -7.38 7.82
C PHE A 7 17.36 -7.25 9.17
N ARG A 8 17.75 -8.00 10.21
CA ARG A 8 17.25 -7.77 11.58
C ARG A 8 17.91 -6.58 12.28
N ASP A 9 18.87 -5.91 11.65
CA ASP A 9 19.47 -4.68 12.12
C ASP A 9 18.68 -3.47 11.59
N PRO A 10 18.07 -2.63 12.46
CA PRO A 10 17.37 -1.42 12.02
C PRO A 10 18.21 -0.50 11.14
N ASP A 11 19.52 -0.39 11.37
CA ASP A 11 20.38 0.50 10.60
C ASP A 11 20.54 0.00 9.15
N VAL A 12 20.60 -1.32 8.95
CA VAL A 12 20.65 -1.93 7.60
C VAL A 12 19.35 -1.64 6.83
N LEU A 13 18.20 -1.71 7.49
CA LEU A 13 16.90 -1.42 6.88
C LEU A 13 16.76 0.08 6.53
N LEU A 14 17.21 0.96 7.42
CA LEU A 14 17.22 2.40 7.20
C LEU A 14 18.19 2.81 6.08
N ASP A 15 19.35 2.17 6.00
CA ASP A 15 20.31 2.38 4.91
C ASP A 15 19.75 1.90 3.56
N HIS A 16 19.02 0.80 3.53
CA HIS A 16 18.32 0.33 2.34
C HIS A 16 17.20 1.30 1.91
N ALA A 17 16.41 1.82 2.85
CA ALA A 17 15.42 2.86 2.57
C ALA A 17 16.09 4.14 2.03
N ARG A 18 17.23 4.56 2.61
CA ARG A 18 18.02 5.69 2.12
C ARG A 18 18.62 5.43 0.74
N HIS A 19 19.05 4.21 0.45
CA HIS A 19 19.49 3.79 -0.89
C HIS A 19 18.38 3.94 -1.93
N THR A 20 17.17 3.48 -1.60
CA THR A 20 15.98 3.68 -2.44
C THR A 20 15.64 5.17 -2.59
N MET A 21 15.72 5.98 -1.53
CA MET A 21 15.51 7.43 -1.63
C MET A 21 16.52 8.12 -2.56
N ARG A 22 17.78 7.66 -2.62
CA ARG A 22 18.78 8.19 -3.56
C ARG A 22 18.44 7.89 -5.03
N PHE A 23 17.66 6.84 -5.31
CA PHE A 23 17.13 6.61 -6.65
C PHE A 23 16.22 7.78 -7.08
N TYR A 24 15.26 8.17 -6.23
CA TYR A 24 14.29 9.21 -6.57
C TYR A 24 14.76 10.63 -6.30
N HIS A 25 15.43 10.91 -5.18
CA HIS A 25 15.80 12.26 -4.80
C HIS A 25 17.18 12.67 -5.38
N PRO A 26 17.33 13.86 -5.99
CA PRO A 26 16.30 14.87 -6.30
C PRO A 26 15.63 14.68 -7.67
N ARG A 27 16.02 13.65 -8.44
CA ARG A 27 15.60 13.39 -9.84
C ARG A 27 14.09 13.40 -10.09
N ALA A 28 13.30 12.98 -9.11
CA ALA A 28 11.85 12.92 -9.20
C ALA A 28 11.19 14.29 -9.12
N ILE A 29 11.85 15.32 -8.60
CA ILE A 29 11.25 16.64 -8.39
C ILE A 29 11.09 17.35 -9.73
N ASP A 30 9.84 17.68 -10.09
CA ASP A 30 9.54 18.50 -11.25
C ASP A 30 9.52 19.99 -10.82
N PRO A 31 10.44 20.83 -11.32
CA PRO A 31 10.43 22.26 -10.99
C PRO A 31 9.12 22.98 -11.36
N ALA A 32 8.35 22.46 -12.32
CA ALA A 32 7.06 23.01 -12.71
C ALA A 32 5.90 22.65 -11.75
N GLY A 33 6.14 21.73 -10.81
CA GLY A 33 5.18 21.30 -9.79
C GLY A 33 4.98 19.78 -9.76
N GLY A 34 5.00 19.23 -8.55
CA GLY A 34 4.79 17.81 -8.32
C GLY A 34 6.07 17.00 -8.54
N LEU A 35 5.89 15.71 -8.84
CA LEU A 35 6.99 14.79 -9.12
C LEU A 35 6.76 14.13 -10.47
N TYR A 36 7.84 13.75 -11.15
CA TYR A 36 7.77 12.81 -12.25
C TYR A 36 7.36 11.43 -11.74
N HIS A 37 6.60 10.68 -12.54
CA HIS A 37 5.99 9.42 -12.11
C HIS A 37 6.46 8.18 -12.89
N TYR A 38 7.34 8.36 -13.87
CA TYR A 38 7.75 7.34 -14.83
C TYR A 38 9.27 7.30 -14.93
N PHE A 39 9.89 6.29 -14.33
CA PHE A 39 11.34 6.13 -14.26
C PHE A 39 11.78 4.80 -14.86
N LYS A 40 12.82 4.88 -15.69
CA LYS A 40 13.60 3.73 -16.12
C LYS A 40 14.52 3.26 -15.00
N ASP A 41 15.13 2.09 -15.19
CA ASP A 41 16.11 1.50 -14.28
C ASP A 41 17.25 2.43 -13.86
N ASP A 42 17.79 3.19 -14.82
CA ASP A 42 18.89 4.14 -14.60
C ASP A 42 18.43 5.46 -13.95
N GLY A 43 17.12 5.62 -13.73
CA GLY A 43 16.49 6.81 -13.19
C GLY A 43 16.11 7.86 -14.24
N THR A 44 16.27 7.56 -15.54
CA THR A 44 15.76 8.42 -16.62
C THR A 44 14.24 8.54 -16.52
N VAL A 45 13.74 9.78 -16.55
CA VAL A 45 12.30 10.06 -16.65
C VAL A 45 11.86 9.83 -18.10
N TYR A 46 11.01 8.83 -18.35
CA TYR A 46 10.57 8.49 -19.71
C TYR A 46 9.21 9.07 -20.10
N ASP A 47 8.44 9.53 -19.11
CA ASP A 47 7.26 10.36 -19.31
C ASP A 47 7.25 11.47 -18.26
N ALA A 48 7.47 12.70 -18.73
CA ALA A 48 7.54 13.88 -17.90
C ALA A 48 6.20 14.60 -17.74
N GLN A 49 5.17 14.24 -18.52
CA GLN A 49 3.89 14.96 -18.59
C GLN A 49 2.79 14.25 -17.80
N HIS A 50 2.64 12.94 -17.98
CA HIS A 50 1.54 12.22 -17.36
C HIS A 50 1.71 12.16 -15.83
N ARG A 51 0.60 12.39 -15.11
CA ARG A 51 0.55 12.34 -13.64
C ARG A 51 -0.63 11.50 -13.19
N HIS A 52 -0.45 10.81 -12.07
CA HIS A 52 -1.43 9.88 -11.53
C HIS A 52 -1.55 10.13 -10.03
N LEU A 53 -2.79 10.19 -9.53
CA LEU A 53 -3.09 10.55 -8.14
C LEU A 53 -2.33 9.68 -7.13
N VAL A 54 -2.24 8.38 -7.41
CA VAL A 54 -1.54 7.41 -6.56
C VAL A 54 -0.04 7.70 -6.45
N SER A 55 0.66 8.08 -7.53
CA SER A 55 2.06 8.48 -7.42
C SER A 55 2.21 9.81 -6.68
N SER A 56 1.37 10.80 -6.97
CA SER A 56 1.42 12.12 -6.31
C SER A 56 1.28 11.99 -4.79
N THR A 57 0.33 11.17 -4.34
CA THR A 57 0.06 10.92 -2.92
C THR A 57 1.14 10.05 -2.28
N ARG A 58 1.57 8.96 -2.93
CA ARG A 58 2.64 8.09 -2.41
C ARG A 58 3.99 8.82 -2.32
N PHE A 59 4.29 9.78 -3.19
CA PHE A 59 5.48 10.62 -3.03
C PHE A 59 5.41 11.51 -1.79
N VAL A 60 4.23 12.05 -1.43
CA VAL A 60 4.06 12.76 -0.15
C VAL A 60 4.45 11.83 1.01
N PHE A 61 3.94 10.59 1.02
CA PHE A 61 4.31 9.60 2.03
C PHE A 61 5.82 9.34 2.04
N THR A 62 6.40 9.02 0.88
CA THR A 62 7.82 8.64 0.75
C THR A 62 8.73 9.73 1.30
N TYR A 63 8.51 10.99 0.91
CA TYR A 63 9.28 12.12 1.41
C TYR A 63 9.01 12.42 2.89
N ALA A 64 7.75 12.36 3.35
CA ALA A 64 7.40 12.60 4.74
C ALA A 64 8.04 11.55 5.68
N MET A 65 8.01 10.27 5.30
CA MET A 65 8.67 9.20 6.05
C MET A 65 10.19 9.36 6.05
N ALA A 66 10.80 9.64 4.89
CA ALA A 66 12.23 9.89 4.82
C ALA A 66 12.65 11.06 5.73
N TYR A 67 11.90 12.16 5.77
CA TYR A 67 12.18 13.26 6.70
C TYR A 67 12.06 12.84 8.18
N ARG A 68 11.01 12.09 8.53
CA ARG A 68 10.78 11.65 9.92
C ARG A 68 11.89 10.74 10.46
N HIS A 69 12.56 9.98 9.59
CA HIS A 69 13.65 9.08 9.98
C HIS A 69 15.05 9.69 9.82
N PHE A 70 15.24 10.57 8.83
CA PHE A 70 16.58 11.07 8.48
C PHE A 70 16.80 12.54 8.79
N HIS A 71 15.73 13.29 9.10
CA HIS A 71 15.75 14.71 9.46
C HIS A 71 16.43 15.63 8.44
N ASP A 72 16.53 15.21 7.17
CA ASP A 72 17.07 16.02 6.09
C ASP A 72 16.02 17.05 5.63
N PRO A 73 16.27 18.37 5.77
CA PRO A 73 15.34 19.40 5.34
C PRO A 73 14.94 19.30 3.86
N ALA A 74 15.79 18.76 2.98
CA ALA A 74 15.47 18.57 1.58
C ALA A 74 14.30 17.61 1.37
N TYR A 75 14.12 16.62 2.26
CA TYR A 75 12.99 15.71 2.23
C TYR A 75 11.70 16.37 2.70
N LEU A 76 11.76 17.25 3.71
CA LEU A 76 10.60 18.04 4.12
C LEU A 76 10.12 18.97 3.01
N GLU A 77 11.05 19.64 2.32
CA GLU A 77 10.73 20.48 1.16
C GLU A 77 10.15 19.66 -0.01
N GLY A 78 10.68 18.46 -0.25
CA GLY A 78 10.11 17.50 -1.20
C GLY A 78 8.66 17.12 -0.85
N ALA A 79 8.39 16.82 0.42
CA ALA A 79 7.03 16.52 0.90
C ALA A 79 6.08 17.71 0.70
N ARG A 80 6.51 18.93 1.05
CA ARG A 80 5.72 20.16 0.84
C ARG A 80 5.46 20.41 -0.66
N HIS A 81 6.46 20.16 -1.51
CA HIS A 81 6.33 20.31 -2.96
C HIS A 81 5.31 19.33 -3.55
N ALA A 82 5.40 18.05 -3.18
CA ALA A 82 4.44 17.02 -3.56
C ALA A 82 3.01 17.37 -3.11
N LEU A 83 2.89 17.82 -1.85
CA LEU A 83 1.62 18.13 -1.21
C LEU A 83 0.92 19.33 -1.85
N ARG A 84 1.67 20.37 -2.26
CA ARG A 84 1.11 21.51 -3.01
C ARG A 84 0.52 21.05 -4.33
N PHE A 85 1.21 20.22 -5.09
CA PHE A 85 0.68 19.70 -6.36
C PHE A 85 -0.61 18.90 -6.17
N LEU A 86 -0.68 18.08 -5.12
CA LEU A 86 -1.90 17.36 -4.76
C LEU A 86 -3.08 18.31 -4.48
N ARG A 87 -2.84 19.45 -3.81
CA ARG A 87 -3.89 20.39 -3.41
C ARG A 87 -4.27 21.41 -4.48
N GLU A 88 -3.33 21.81 -5.32
CA GLU A 88 -3.50 22.86 -6.31
C GLU A 88 -3.83 22.33 -7.71
N VAL A 89 -3.49 21.08 -8.02
CA VAL A 89 -3.64 20.51 -9.38
C VAL A 89 -4.55 19.30 -9.40
N HIS A 90 -4.34 18.30 -8.53
CA HIS A 90 -5.23 17.14 -8.50
C HIS A 90 -6.61 17.48 -7.93
N ARG A 91 -6.68 18.31 -6.88
CA ARG A 91 -7.95 18.59 -6.21
C ARG A 91 -8.86 19.42 -7.10
N GLU A 92 -10.09 18.95 -7.27
CA GLU A 92 -11.12 19.65 -8.04
C GLU A 92 -11.48 21.00 -7.41
N PRO A 93 -11.83 22.02 -8.22
CA PRO A 93 -12.34 23.29 -7.72
C PRO A 93 -13.49 23.10 -6.74
N GLY A 94 -13.45 23.79 -5.61
CA GLY A 94 -14.47 23.65 -4.55
C GLY A 94 -14.33 22.39 -3.68
N GLY A 95 -13.38 21.49 -3.98
CA GLY A 95 -13.09 20.32 -3.15
C GLY A 95 -14.05 19.16 -3.30
N SER A 96 -14.70 19.06 -4.45
CA SER A 96 -15.61 17.96 -4.74
C SER A 96 -14.91 16.63 -4.98
N GLY A 97 -13.59 16.59 -5.18
CA GLY A 97 -12.89 15.37 -5.56
C GLY A 97 -11.43 15.60 -5.91
N TYR A 98 -10.79 14.55 -6.46
CA TYR A 98 -9.44 14.61 -6.99
C TYR A 98 -9.41 13.95 -8.36
N ALA A 99 -8.75 14.58 -9.34
CA ALA A 99 -8.50 14.01 -10.64
C ALA A 99 -7.61 12.77 -10.51
N TRP A 100 -8.01 11.67 -11.15
CA TRP A 100 -7.31 10.40 -11.13
C TRP A 100 -6.03 10.47 -11.96
N MET A 101 -6.14 10.99 -13.19
CA MET A 101 -5.02 11.18 -14.12
C MET A 101 -5.01 12.59 -14.69
N LEU A 102 -3.80 13.10 -14.93
CA LEU A 102 -3.56 14.39 -15.57
C LEU A 102 -2.56 14.22 -16.71
N ASP A 103 -2.78 14.96 -17.79
CA ASP A 103 -1.75 15.24 -18.80
C ASP A 103 -1.21 16.67 -18.56
N GLY A 104 -0.01 16.75 -17.97
CA GLY A 104 0.53 17.98 -17.43
C GLY A 104 -0.32 18.52 -16.26
N ARG A 105 -1.18 19.49 -16.55
CA ARG A 105 -2.12 20.11 -15.58
C ARG A 105 -3.59 19.95 -15.96
N GLU A 106 -3.88 19.36 -17.11
CA GLU A 106 -5.24 19.13 -17.57
C GLU A 106 -5.75 17.78 -17.08
N VAL A 107 -7.05 17.70 -16.74
CA VAL A 107 -7.67 16.46 -16.27
C VAL A 107 -7.90 15.52 -17.44
N GLU A 108 -7.16 14.42 -17.47
CA GLU A 108 -7.35 13.32 -18.43
C GLU A 108 -8.45 12.37 -17.96
N ASP A 109 -8.41 11.99 -16.68
CA ASP A 109 -9.43 11.17 -16.03
C ASP A 109 -9.86 11.81 -14.71
N GLY A 110 -11.13 12.21 -14.64
CA GLY A 110 -11.74 12.81 -13.46
C GLY A 110 -12.55 11.83 -12.61
N THR A 111 -12.53 10.54 -12.92
CA THR A 111 -13.24 9.51 -12.15
C THR A 111 -12.80 9.56 -10.69
N GLN A 112 -13.77 9.53 -9.79
CA GLN A 112 -13.52 9.56 -8.36
C GLN A 112 -13.35 8.13 -7.86
N HIS A 113 -12.15 7.79 -7.41
CA HIS A 113 -11.86 6.46 -6.86
C HIS A 113 -11.68 6.53 -5.35
N ALA A 114 -12.39 5.69 -4.59
CA ALA A 114 -12.18 5.54 -3.16
C ALA A 114 -10.74 5.11 -2.84
N TYR A 115 -10.12 4.29 -3.70
CA TYR A 115 -8.69 3.97 -3.64
C TYR A 115 -7.82 5.24 -3.67
N GLY A 116 -8.08 6.15 -4.61
CA GLY A 116 -7.38 7.43 -4.69
C GLY A 116 -7.57 8.29 -3.44
N GLN A 117 -8.81 8.40 -2.96
CA GLN A 117 -9.12 9.17 -1.74
C GLN A 117 -8.46 8.60 -0.48
N ALA A 118 -8.34 7.27 -0.37
CA ALA A 118 -7.60 6.63 0.70
C ALA A 118 -6.12 7.06 0.69
N PHE A 119 -5.48 7.08 -0.48
CA PHE A 119 -4.11 7.59 -0.60
C PHE A 119 -3.99 9.11 -0.35
N VAL A 120 -5.02 9.90 -0.64
CA VAL A 120 -5.07 11.32 -0.25
C VAL A 120 -5.09 11.46 1.27
N LEU A 121 -5.95 10.70 1.96
CA LEU A 121 -6.04 10.69 3.42
C LEU A 121 -4.72 10.25 4.05
N LEU A 122 -4.07 9.24 3.47
CA LEU A 122 -2.75 8.77 3.90
C LEU A 122 -1.68 9.85 3.71
N ALA A 123 -1.64 10.51 2.55
CA ALA A 123 -0.71 11.60 2.27
C ALA A 123 -0.84 12.74 3.28
N TYR A 124 -2.07 13.18 3.58
CA TYR A 124 -2.32 14.21 4.59
C TYR A 124 -1.91 13.77 5.99
N SER A 125 -2.21 12.52 6.36
CA SER A 125 -1.81 11.97 7.66
C SER A 125 -0.29 11.95 7.84
N HIS A 126 0.46 11.50 6.84
CA HIS A 126 1.92 11.47 6.89
C HIS A 126 2.56 12.86 6.80
N ALA A 127 1.98 13.79 6.02
CA ALA A 127 2.40 15.19 6.01
C ALA A 127 2.25 15.83 7.40
N THR A 128 1.11 15.63 8.07
CA THR A 128 0.90 16.11 9.44
C THR A 128 1.91 15.51 10.41
N MET A 129 2.17 14.19 10.35
CA MET A 129 3.20 13.55 11.19
C MET A 129 4.63 14.04 10.90
N ALA A 130 4.89 14.59 9.71
CA ALA A 130 6.16 15.22 9.35
C ALA A 130 6.24 16.71 9.77
N GLY A 131 5.23 17.26 10.44
CA GLY A 131 5.20 18.65 10.90
C GLY A 131 4.66 19.66 9.87
N ILE A 132 4.01 19.19 8.80
CA ILE A 132 3.27 20.04 7.87
C ILE A 132 1.86 20.26 8.45
N GLU A 133 1.76 21.17 9.42
CA GLU A 133 0.58 21.32 10.27
C GLU A 133 -0.68 21.73 9.50
N GLU A 134 -0.54 22.47 8.39
CA GLU A 134 -1.67 22.83 7.53
C GLU A 134 -2.43 21.61 6.98
N ALA A 135 -1.78 20.45 6.88
CA ALA A 135 -2.40 19.22 6.40
C ALA A 135 -3.39 18.60 7.40
N ARG A 136 -3.31 18.95 8.69
CA ARG A 136 -4.14 18.33 9.74
C ARG A 136 -5.62 18.51 9.47
N ALA A 137 -6.04 19.72 9.09
CA ALA A 137 -7.44 20.01 8.78
C ALA A 137 -7.94 19.24 7.55
N TRP A 138 -7.04 18.91 6.61
CA TRP A 138 -7.40 18.21 5.38
C TRP A 138 -7.67 16.72 5.60
N ILE A 139 -7.17 16.13 6.68
CA ILE A 139 -7.52 14.76 7.08
C ILE A 139 -9.03 14.66 7.32
N GLY A 140 -9.59 15.61 8.07
CA GLY A 140 -11.05 15.71 8.31
C GLY A 140 -11.83 15.93 7.02
N GLU A 141 -11.38 16.88 6.18
CA GLU A 141 -11.99 17.17 4.87
C GLU A 141 -12.08 15.92 3.98
N THR A 142 -10.97 15.18 3.82
CA THR A 142 -10.93 13.99 2.97
C THR A 142 -11.77 12.86 3.55
N PHE A 143 -11.71 12.64 4.87
CA PHE A 143 -12.56 11.64 5.52
C PHE A 143 -14.04 11.95 5.28
N GLU A 144 -14.48 13.18 5.50
CA GLU A 144 -15.88 13.59 5.29
C GLU A 144 -16.33 13.46 3.82
N LEU A 145 -15.42 13.69 2.86
CA LEU A 145 -15.69 13.44 1.45
C LEU A 145 -15.94 11.95 1.18
N MET A 146 -15.09 11.06 1.73
CA MET A 146 -15.25 9.61 1.64
C MET A 146 -16.55 9.15 2.31
N GLU A 147 -16.87 9.69 3.50
CA GLU A 147 -18.12 9.42 4.21
C GLU A 147 -19.35 9.77 3.39
N LYS A 148 -19.33 10.94 2.76
CA LYS A 148 -20.48 11.46 2.05
C LYS A 148 -20.80 10.67 0.78
N HIS A 149 -19.76 10.24 0.04
CA HIS A 149 -19.94 9.74 -1.31
C HIS A 149 -19.68 8.24 -1.48
N PHE A 150 -18.82 7.64 -0.66
CA PHE A 150 -18.44 6.24 -0.80
C PHE A 150 -18.92 5.35 0.34
N TRP A 151 -19.10 5.88 1.54
CA TRP A 151 -19.48 5.04 2.68
C TRP A 151 -20.89 4.48 2.53
N ASP A 152 -21.00 3.15 2.49
CA ASP A 152 -22.27 2.43 2.61
C ASP A 152 -22.42 1.94 4.05
N GLU A 153 -23.26 2.62 4.82
CA GLU A 153 -23.51 2.30 6.23
C GLU A 153 -24.07 0.88 6.44
N ARG A 154 -24.88 0.38 5.49
CA ARG A 154 -25.46 -0.97 5.60
C ARG A 154 -24.40 -2.04 5.36
N ALA A 155 -23.54 -1.82 4.37
CA ALA A 155 -22.42 -2.71 4.13
C ALA A 155 -21.28 -2.53 5.13
N GLY A 156 -21.17 -1.37 5.79
CA GLY A 156 -20.03 -1.01 6.62
C GLY A 156 -18.71 -1.02 5.85
N LEU A 157 -18.75 -0.64 4.58
CA LEU A 157 -17.63 -0.62 3.64
C LEU A 157 -17.78 0.58 2.68
N TYR A 158 -16.67 0.99 2.09
CA TYR A 158 -16.65 2.00 1.03
C TYR A 158 -16.95 1.36 -0.33
N ALA A 159 -17.84 1.99 -1.11
CA ALA A 159 -17.96 1.75 -2.55
C ALA A 159 -16.68 2.17 -3.28
N ASP A 160 -16.52 1.75 -4.54
CA ASP A 160 -15.21 1.78 -5.19
C ASP A 160 -14.94 3.04 -6.03
N GLU A 161 -15.86 3.40 -6.92
CA GLU A 161 -15.68 4.52 -7.84
C GLU A 161 -16.99 5.20 -8.26
N ALA A 162 -16.90 6.47 -8.63
CA ALA A 162 -18.00 7.28 -9.12
C ALA A 162 -17.55 8.19 -10.25
N THR A 163 -18.49 8.67 -11.07
CA THR A 163 -18.23 9.70 -12.08
C THR A 163 -17.71 10.99 -11.43
N ARG A 164 -16.96 11.81 -12.19
CA ARG A 164 -16.39 13.09 -11.73
C ARG A 164 -17.41 14.02 -11.06
N ASP A 165 -18.65 14.01 -11.54
CA ASP A 165 -19.75 14.84 -11.05
C ASP A 165 -20.59 14.16 -9.95
N TRP A 166 -20.19 12.96 -9.51
CA TRP A 166 -20.88 12.13 -8.52
C TRP A 166 -22.29 11.68 -8.90
N SER A 167 -22.70 11.82 -10.16
CA SER A 167 -24.05 11.44 -10.61
C SER A 167 -24.26 9.93 -10.67
N VAL A 168 -23.19 9.16 -10.91
CA VAL A 168 -23.24 7.70 -10.99
C VAL A 168 -22.17 7.10 -10.10
N LEU A 169 -22.63 6.33 -9.10
CA LEU A 169 -21.77 5.43 -8.31
C LEU A 169 -21.74 4.06 -9.01
N SER A 170 -20.54 3.54 -9.26
CA SER A 170 -20.36 2.22 -9.90
C SER A 170 -21.04 1.12 -9.08
N SER A 171 -21.51 0.07 -9.75
CA SER A 171 -22.02 -1.13 -9.08
C SER A 171 -20.90 -2.07 -8.61
N TYR A 172 -19.66 -1.87 -9.08
CA TYR A 172 -18.51 -2.63 -8.62
C TYR A 172 -18.16 -2.31 -7.17
N ARG A 173 -17.75 -3.33 -6.42
CA ARG A 173 -17.22 -3.23 -5.06
C ARG A 173 -15.89 -3.96 -4.99
N GLY A 174 -14.88 -3.31 -4.42
CA GLY A 174 -13.53 -3.85 -4.33
C GLY A 174 -13.05 -3.92 -2.88
N GLN A 175 -12.35 -5.01 -2.53
CA GLN A 175 -11.63 -5.06 -1.25
C GLN A 175 -10.46 -4.06 -1.24
N ASN A 176 -9.81 -3.84 -2.39
CA ASN A 176 -8.56 -3.09 -2.50
C ASN A 176 -8.68 -1.63 -2.01
N ALA A 177 -9.72 -0.91 -2.43
CA ALA A 177 -10.00 0.44 -1.92
C ALA A 177 -10.26 0.45 -0.40
N ASN A 178 -10.90 -0.60 0.13
CA ASN A 178 -11.20 -0.74 1.55
C ASN A 178 -9.96 -1.10 2.38
N MET A 179 -9.04 -1.90 1.84
CA MET A 179 -7.75 -2.20 2.45
C MET A 179 -6.92 -0.94 2.65
N HIS A 180 -6.74 -0.15 1.59
CA HIS A 180 -6.02 1.12 1.70
C HIS A 180 -6.80 2.19 2.48
N ALA A 181 -8.13 2.16 2.51
CA ALA A 181 -8.88 2.98 3.44
C ALA A 181 -8.56 2.61 4.90
N CYS A 182 -8.47 1.32 5.23
CA CYS A 182 -8.06 0.86 6.57
C CYS A 182 -6.66 1.38 6.93
N GLU A 183 -5.69 1.25 6.02
CA GLU A 183 -4.34 1.79 6.17
C GLU A 183 -4.34 3.31 6.42
N ALA A 184 -5.03 4.07 5.58
CA ALA A 184 -5.12 5.51 5.69
C ALA A 184 -5.81 5.97 6.98
N LEU A 185 -6.85 5.25 7.43
CA LEU A 185 -7.55 5.53 8.69
C LEU A 185 -6.68 5.24 9.91
N LEU A 186 -5.86 4.18 9.86
CA LEU A 186 -4.86 3.89 10.88
C LEU A 186 -3.81 5.01 10.97
N ALA A 187 -3.35 5.53 9.83
CA ALA A 187 -2.45 6.68 9.76
C ALA A 187 -3.12 7.99 10.24
N ALA A 188 -4.38 8.22 9.88
CA ALA A 188 -5.16 9.38 10.32
C ALA A 188 -5.34 9.39 11.84
N HIS A 189 -5.66 8.23 12.44
CA HIS A 189 -5.68 8.08 13.88
C HIS A 189 -4.31 8.39 14.50
N GLN A 190 -3.21 7.90 13.92
CA GLN A 190 -1.86 8.19 14.43
C GLN A 190 -1.51 9.69 14.35
N ALA A 191 -1.93 10.38 13.28
CA ALA A 191 -1.65 11.80 13.09
C ALA A 191 -2.48 12.72 14.00
N THR A 192 -3.69 12.29 14.39
CA THR A 192 -4.69 13.15 15.05
C THR A 192 -5.07 12.73 16.47
N GLY A 193 -4.95 11.44 16.80
CA GLY A 193 -5.51 10.85 18.00
C GLY A 193 -7.04 10.69 17.98
N GLU A 194 -7.71 11.00 16.86
CA GLU A 194 -9.16 10.95 16.79
C GLU A 194 -9.68 9.51 16.64
N ARG A 195 -10.45 9.08 17.64
CA ARG A 195 -11.00 7.72 17.75
C ARG A 195 -11.86 7.29 16.56
N ARG A 196 -12.56 8.22 15.89
CA ARG A 196 -13.44 7.92 14.74
C ARG A 196 -12.72 7.20 13.61
N TYR A 197 -11.45 7.52 13.37
CA TYR A 197 -10.67 6.90 12.30
C TYR A 197 -10.35 5.44 12.65
N LEU A 198 -9.96 5.17 13.89
CA LEU A 198 -9.66 3.82 14.36
C LEU A 198 -10.92 2.93 14.42
N GLU A 199 -12.06 3.49 14.84
CA GLU A 199 -13.35 2.78 14.83
C GLU A 199 -13.77 2.41 13.40
N ARG A 200 -13.51 3.30 12.43
CA ARG A 200 -13.78 3.01 11.03
C ARG A 200 -12.84 1.95 10.48
N ALA A 201 -11.53 2.04 10.77
CA ALA A 201 -10.55 1.06 10.37
C ALA A 201 -10.93 -0.35 10.88
N TYR A 202 -11.35 -0.46 12.14
CA TYR A 202 -11.86 -1.71 12.71
C TYR A 202 -13.07 -2.24 11.93
N THR A 203 -14.05 -1.37 11.64
CA THR A 203 -15.29 -1.77 10.96
C THR A 203 -14.99 -2.32 9.56
N VAL A 204 -14.13 -1.63 8.80
CA VAL A 204 -13.70 -2.07 7.48
C VAL A 204 -12.92 -3.38 7.56
N ALA A 205 -11.95 -3.49 8.47
CA ALA A 205 -11.14 -4.69 8.66
C ALA A 205 -12.00 -5.91 9.01
N TYR A 206 -12.96 -5.77 9.93
CA TYR A 206 -13.89 -6.83 10.28
C TYR A 206 -14.73 -7.25 9.08
N ASN A 207 -15.32 -6.28 8.38
CA ASN A 207 -16.21 -6.59 7.26
C ASN A 207 -15.46 -7.26 6.10
N ILE A 208 -14.23 -6.87 5.77
CA ILE A 208 -13.45 -7.55 4.73
C ILE A 208 -12.92 -8.90 5.22
N THR A 209 -12.16 -8.92 6.31
CA THR A 209 -11.36 -10.10 6.69
C THR A 209 -12.14 -11.16 7.46
N GLN A 210 -13.33 -10.83 7.98
CA GLN A 210 -14.28 -11.80 8.54
C GLN A 210 -15.47 -12.02 7.61
N ARG A 211 -16.30 -10.99 7.39
CA ARG A 211 -17.59 -11.17 6.71
C ARG A 211 -17.41 -11.53 5.24
N GLN A 212 -16.68 -10.73 4.46
CA GLN A 212 -16.44 -11.05 3.06
C GLN A 212 -15.61 -12.32 2.92
N ALA A 213 -14.56 -12.47 3.73
CA ALA A 213 -13.72 -13.66 3.70
C ALA A 213 -14.48 -14.97 3.97
N SER A 214 -15.49 -14.96 4.87
CA SER A 214 -16.32 -16.14 5.15
C SER A 214 -17.09 -16.66 3.92
N ARG A 215 -17.36 -15.79 2.93
CA ARG A 215 -18.00 -16.14 1.67
C ARG A 215 -17.03 -16.72 0.65
N CYS A 216 -15.73 -16.61 0.93
CA CYS A 216 -14.63 -16.90 0.02
C CYS A 216 -13.64 -17.90 0.64
N GLY A 217 -14.14 -18.90 1.37
CA GLY A 217 -13.30 -19.94 1.98
C GLY A 217 -12.39 -19.45 3.12
N GLY A 218 -12.71 -18.32 3.74
CA GLY A 218 -11.91 -17.71 4.80
C GLY A 218 -10.74 -16.85 4.31
N LEU A 219 -10.71 -16.55 3.00
CA LEU A 219 -9.70 -15.74 2.31
C LEU A 219 -10.32 -14.52 1.64
N ILE A 220 -9.50 -13.56 1.22
CA ILE A 220 -9.97 -12.25 0.75
C ILE A 220 -10.06 -12.24 -0.76
N TRP A 221 -11.26 -12.40 -1.31
CA TRP A 221 -11.48 -12.20 -2.75
C TRP A 221 -11.47 -10.71 -3.10
N GLU A 222 -11.06 -10.36 -4.32
CA GLU A 222 -10.88 -8.97 -4.72
C GLU A 222 -12.18 -8.25 -5.10
N HIS A 223 -13.08 -8.97 -5.79
CA HIS A 223 -14.16 -8.36 -6.57
C HIS A 223 -15.55 -8.76 -6.07
N TYR A 224 -16.43 -7.80 -5.89
CA TYR A 224 -17.79 -8.02 -5.43
C TYR A 224 -18.79 -7.18 -6.24
N ASP A 225 -20.03 -7.63 -6.26
CA ASP A 225 -21.14 -6.84 -6.80
C ASP A 225 -21.66 -5.80 -5.78
N ALA A 226 -22.68 -5.04 -6.18
CA ALA A 226 -23.25 -3.97 -5.37
C ALA A 226 -23.84 -4.46 -4.02
N ASP A 227 -24.21 -5.73 -3.93
CA ASP A 227 -24.74 -6.39 -2.72
C ASP A 227 -23.63 -7.11 -1.93
N TRP A 228 -22.37 -6.82 -2.26
CA TRP A 228 -21.18 -7.43 -1.68
C TRP A 228 -21.16 -8.96 -1.77
N GLN A 229 -21.74 -9.54 -2.82
CA GLN A 229 -21.51 -10.95 -3.17
C GLN A 229 -20.24 -11.08 -4.01
N PRO A 230 -19.43 -12.13 -3.80
CA PRO A 230 -18.21 -12.32 -4.58
C PRO A 230 -18.53 -12.49 -6.08
N ASP A 231 -17.90 -11.67 -6.92
CA ASP A 231 -17.92 -11.83 -8.36
C ASP A 231 -16.68 -12.61 -8.80
N TRP A 232 -16.87 -13.91 -9.04
CA TRP A 232 -15.80 -14.84 -9.41
C TRP A 232 -15.33 -14.69 -10.86
N ARG A 233 -16.04 -13.92 -11.69
CA ARG A 233 -15.78 -13.79 -13.13
C ARG A 233 -15.25 -12.42 -13.52
N PHE A 234 -15.27 -11.46 -12.61
CA PHE A 234 -14.75 -10.12 -12.85
C PHE A 234 -13.30 -10.18 -13.37
N ASN A 235 -13.04 -9.60 -14.54
CA ASN A 235 -11.73 -9.62 -15.21
C ASN A 235 -11.12 -11.00 -15.46
N ILE A 236 -11.90 -12.08 -15.53
CA ILE A 236 -11.36 -13.41 -15.85
C ILE A 236 -10.66 -13.47 -17.23
N ASP A 237 -11.09 -12.61 -18.16
CA ASP A 237 -10.51 -12.47 -19.50
C ASP A 237 -9.38 -11.41 -19.56
N ASP A 238 -9.12 -10.68 -18.47
CA ASP A 238 -8.01 -9.72 -18.28
C ASP A 238 -7.34 -9.94 -16.89
N PRO A 239 -6.75 -11.13 -16.64
CA PRO A 239 -6.33 -11.52 -15.30
C PRO A 239 -5.14 -10.70 -14.76
N GLU A 240 -4.37 -10.05 -15.65
CA GLU A 240 -3.17 -9.27 -15.30
C GLU A 240 -3.46 -7.76 -15.14
N ASN A 241 -4.74 -7.37 -15.08
CA ASN A 241 -5.14 -5.98 -14.92
C ASN A 241 -4.40 -5.31 -13.73
N LEU A 242 -3.88 -4.09 -13.93
CA LEU A 242 -2.98 -3.44 -12.97
C LEU A 242 -3.62 -3.18 -11.59
N PHE A 243 -4.91 -2.87 -11.55
CA PHE A 243 -5.60 -2.50 -10.30
C PHE A 243 -6.65 -3.52 -9.86
N ARG A 244 -7.20 -4.30 -10.80
CA ARG A 244 -8.25 -5.30 -10.55
C ARG A 244 -7.90 -6.64 -11.21
N PRO A 245 -6.76 -7.25 -10.86
CA PRO A 245 -6.36 -8.56 -11.40
C PRO A 245 -7.30 -9.66 -10.91
N TRP A 246 -7.57 -10.66 -11.76
CA TRP A 246 -8.39 -11.80 -11.37
C TRP A 246 -7.62 -12.76 -10.46
N GLY A 247 -8.31 -13.28 -9.45
CA GLY A 247 -7.76 -14.24 -8.51
C GLY A 247 -7.56 -13.66 -7.11
N TYR A 248 -7.26 -14.54 -6.17
CA TYR A 248 -6.76 -14.15 -4.86
C TYR A 248 -5.35 -13.58 -4.98
N GLN A 249 -5.07 -12.49 -4.28
CA GLN A 249 -3.76 -11.85 -4.24
C GLN A 249 -3.02 -12.20 -2.93
N PRO A 250 -1.99 -13.08 -2.96
CA PRO A 250 -1.20 -13.40 -1.77
C PRO A 250 -0.59 -12.16 -1.10
N GLY A 251 -0.25 -11.13 -1.89
CA GLY A 251 0.24 -9.86 -1.35
C GLY A 251 -0.80 -9.12 -0.51
N HIS A 252 -2.07 -9.10 -0.93
CA HIS A 252 -3.13 -8.49 -0.13
C HIS A 252 -3.44 -9.30 1.13
N PHE A 253 -3.26 -10.62 1.12
CA PHE A 253 -3.39 -11.42 2.34
C PHE A 253 -2.38 -11.00 3.39
N THR A 254 -1.11 -10.84 3.01
CA THR A 254 -0.06 -10.44 3.95
C THR A 254 -0.14 -8.97 4.31
N GLU A 255 -0.57 -8.09 3.40
CA GLU A 255 -0.86 -6.69 3.71
C GLU A 255 -2.01 -6.56 4.73
N TRP A 256 -3.09 -7.33 4.57
CA TRP A 256 -4.12 -7.42 5.61
C TRP A 256 -3.57 -7.98 6.93
N ALA A 257 -2.73 -9.01 6.91
CA ALA A 257 -2.11 -9.52 8.13
C ALA A 257 -1.31 -8.42 8.86
N LYS A 258 -0.54 -7.61 8.12
CA LYS A 258 0.15 -6.41 8.64
C LYS A 258 -0.84 -5.41 9.26
N LEU A 259 -1.88 -5.01 8.51
CA LEU A 259 -2.87 -4.02 8.95
C LEU A 259 -3.65 -4.48 10.19
N LEU A 260 -3.98 -5.77 10.30
CA LEU A 260 -4.66 -6.33 11.47
C LEU A 260 -3.80 -6.25 12.72
N LEU A 261 -2.47 -6.46 12.60
CA LEU A 261 -1.54 -6.31 13.73
C LEU A 261 -1.32 -4.84 14.09
N GLN A 262 -1.28 -3.93 13.10
CA GLN A 262 -1.23 -2.48 13.36
C GLN A 262 -2.51 -1.99 14.06
N LEU A 263 -3.67 -2.52 13.68
CA LEU A 263 -4.95 -2.26 14.34
C LEU A 263 -4.96 -2.82 15.77
N GLU A 264 -4.49 -4.06 15.98
CA GLU A 264 -4.40 -4.68 17.31
C GLU A 264 -3.57 -3.81 18.27
N ALA A 265 -2.39 -3.36 17.83
CA ALA A 265 -1.48 -2.56 18.64
C ALA A 265 -2.07 -1.21 19.11
N ARG A 266 -3.09 -0.70 18.41
CA ARG A 266 -3.76 0.57 18.71
C ARG A 266 -5.18 0.38 19.26
N GLY A 267 -5.69 -0.84 19.18
CA GLY A 267 -7.10 -1.16 19.38
C GLY A 267 -7.56 -1.15 20.83
N SER A 268 -6.67 -1.05 21.82
CA SER A 268 -7.04 -1.09 23.25
C SER A 268 -8.03 0.00 23.68
N VAL A 269 -8.09 1.11 22.93
CA VAL A 269 -9.07 2.19 23.13
C VAL A 269 -10.44 1.90 22.51
N LEU A 270 -10.54 0.85 21.69
CA LEU A 270 -11.78 0.35 21.12
C LEU A 270 -12.46 -0.54 22.16
N ASN A 271 -13.70 -0.20 22.52
CA ASN A 271 -14.55 -1.08 23.35
C ASN A 271 -15.12 -2.22 22.48
N LYS A 272 -14.26 -3.00 21.83
CA LYS A 272 -14.61 -4.04 20.86
C LYS A 272 -13.74 -5.29 21.07
N ASP A 273 -14.20 -6.42 20.56
CA ASP A 273 -13.41 -7.66 20.55
C ASP A 273 -12.28 -7.56 19.52
N LEU A 274 -11.05 -7.77 19.98
CA LEU A 274 -9.84 -7.79 19.15
C LEU A 274 -9.28 -9.20 18.97
N GLY A 275 -9.86 -10.22 19.65
CA GLY A 275 -9.32 -11.57 19.71
C GLY A 275 -9.27 -12.30 18.36
N TRP A 276 -10.01 -11.81 17.36
CA TRP A 276 -10.02 -12.34 16.00
C TRP A 276 -8.89 -11.81 15.10
N LEU A 277 -8.21 -10.72 15.49
CA LEU A 277 -7.20 -10.05 14.66
C LEU A 277 -5.99 -10.96 14.38
N LEU A 278 -5.32 -11.43 15.43
CA LEU A 278 -4.13 -12.27 15.30
C LEU A 278 -4.42 -13.61 14.58
N PRO A 279 -5.44 -14.41 14.97
CA PRO A 279 -5.73 -15.67 14.26
C PRO A 279 -6.06 -15.48 12.78
N THR A 280 -6.61 -14.32 12.42
CA THR A 280 -6.89 -13.98 11.02
C THR A 280 -5.61 -13.59 10.28
N ALA A 281 -4.74 -12.79 10.91
CA ALA A 281 -3.44 -12.44 10.35
C ALA A 281 -2.57 -13.70 10.08
N GLU A 282 -2.49 -14.62 11.04
CA GLU A 282 -1.78 -15.90 10.88
C GLU A 282 -2.38 -16.72 9.72
N ARG A 283 -3.71 -16.88 9.67
CA ARG A 283 -4.39 -17.62 8.60
C ARG A 283 -4.07 -17.06 7.21
N LEU A 284 -4.15 -15.74 7.04
CA LEU A 284 -3.89 -15.07 5.76
C LEU A 284 -2.42 -15.23 5.35
N PHE A 285 -1.49 -15.06 6.30
CA PHE A 285 -0.07 -15.22 6.04
C PHE A 285 0.30 -16.66 5.63
N HIS A 286 -0.22 -17.66 6.34
CA HIS A 286 0.01 -19.07 6.00
C HIS A 286 -0.64 -19.46 4.66
N ALA A 287 -1.79 -18.89 4.32
CA ALA A 287 -2.39 -19.11 3.00
C ALA A 287 -1.52 -18.53 1.89
N ALA A 288 -1.03 -17.29 2.05
CA ALA A 288 -0.16 -16.63 1.09
C ALA A 288 1.14 -17.40 0.87
N THR A 289 1.85 -17.73 1.94
CA THR A 289 3.15 -18.42 1.87
C THR A 289 3.01 -19.89 1.50
N GLY A 290 2.00 -20.60 1.99
CA GLY A 290 1.78 -22.02 1.71
C GLY A 290 1.25 -22.31 0.31
N LYS A 291 0.62 -21.33 -0.37
CA LYS A 291 0.04 -21.51 -1.71
C LYS A 291 0.69 -20.66 -2.79
N GLY A 292 1.23 -19.50 -2.43
CA GLY A 292 1.83 -18.57 -3.37
C GLY A 292 3.35 -18.66 -3.48
N TRP A 293 4.05 -19.33 -2.54
CA TRP A 293 5.51 -19.42 -2.62
C TRP A 293 5.95 -20.41 -3.71
N ASP A 294 6.79 -19.94 -4.60
CA ASP A 294 7.45 -20.74 -5.61
C ASP A 294 8.65 -21.48 -5.00
N ALA A 295 8.53 -22.80 -4.85
CA ALA A 295 9.59 -23.63 -4.28
C ALA A 295 10.78 -23.86 -5.22
N GLU A 296 10.63 -23.63 -6.53
CA GLU A 296 11.66 -23.85 -7.54
C GLU A 296 12.50 -22.58 -7.75
N HIS A 297 11.84 -21.44 -7.98
CA HIS A 297 12.52 -20.17 -8.27
C HIS A 297 12.53 -19.18 -7.10
N GLY A 298 11.80 -19.46 -6.02
CA GLY A 298 11.61 -18.52 -4.92
C GLY A 298 10.62 -17.39 -5.25
N GLY A 299 10.19 -16.69 -4.20
CA GLY A 299 9.27 -15.56 -4.30
C GLY A 299 7.81 -15.96 -4.31
N LEU A 300 6.96 -15.04 -3.87
CA LEU A 300 5.51 -15.19 -3.94
C LEU A 300 5.00 -14.79 -5.32
N CYS A 301 4.11 -15.63 -5.89
CA CYS A 301 3.38 -15.35 -7.12
C CYS A 301 2.39 -14.19 -6.95
N TYR A 302 1.85 -13.71 -8.06
CA TYR A 302 0.91 -12.60 -8.06
C TYR A 302 -0.52 -13.04 -7.75
N SER A 303 -1.03 -14.06 -8.45
CA SER A 303 -2.44 -14.46 -8.32
C SER A 303 -2.64 -15.96 -8.14
N LEU A 304 -3.61 -16.32 -7.30
CA LEU A 304 -4.11 -17.69 -7.12
C LEU A 304 -5.57 -17.78 -7.60
N ALA A 305 -5.90 -18.83 -8.34
CA ALA A 305 -7.28 -19.15 -8.70
C ALA A 305 -8.10 -19.56 -7.46
N PRO A 306 -9.45 -19.64 -7.55
CA PRO A 306 -10.29 -20.09 -6.43
C PRO A 306 -9.90 -21.45 -5.81
N GLY A 307 -9.31 -22.35 -6.60
CA GLY A 307 -8.75 -23.63 -6.14
C GLY A 307 -7.38 -23.54 -5.46
N LEU A 308 -6.85 -22.33 -5.23
CA LEU A 308 -5.54 -22.04 -4.67
C LEU A 308 -4.35 -22.58 -5.50
N THR A 309 -4.55 -22.68 -6.81
CA THR A 309 -3.49 -22.92 -7.79
C THR A 309 -3.00 -21.60 -8.36
N VAL A 310 -1.70 -21.47 -8.61
CA VAL A 310 -1.12 -20.28 -9.24
C VAL A 310 -1.76 -20.07 -10.62
N CYS A 311 -2.33 -18.88 -10.85
CA CYS A 311 -2.87 -18.47 -12.15
C CYS A 311 -2.10 -17.28 -12.75
N ASP A 312 -1.40 -16.51 -11.93
CA ASP A 312 -0.39 -15.56 -12.38
C ASP A 312 0.94 -15.82 -11.63
N PRO A 313 1.95 -16.39 -12.30
CA PRO A 313 3.23 -16.73 -11.67
C PRO A 313 4.19 -15.53 -11.61
N HIS A 314 3.85 -14.36 -12.15
CA HIS A 314 4.70 -13.18 -12.07
C HIS A 314 5.03 -12.83 -10.63
N LYS A 315 6.19 -12.22 -10.44
CA LYS A 315 6.69 -11.83 -9.12
C LYS A 315 6.66 -10.31 -9.06
N TYR A 316 5.97 -9.76 -8.06
CA TYR A 316 5.84 -8.30 -7.89
C TYR A 316 6.56 -7.83 -6.63
N PHE A 317 7.19 -6.66 -6.73
CA PHE A 317 7.98 -6.06 -5.64
C PHE A 317 7.18 -5.86 -4.35
N TRP A 318 5.95 -5.36 -4.48
CA TRP A 318 5.10 -5.00 -3.34
C TRP A 318 4.62 -6.23 -2.59
N VAL A 319 4.31 -7.33 -3.29
CA VAL A 319 3.93 -8.62 -2.67
C VAL A 319 5.02 -9.09 -1.72
N GLN A 320 6.29 -8.99 -2.15
CA GLN A 320 7.41 -9.43 -1.31
C GLN A 320 7.62 -8.48 -0.13
N ALA A 321 7.53 -7.16 -0.36
CA ALA A 321 7.69 -6.15 0.68
C ALA A 321 6.65 -6.27 1.79
N GLU A 322 5.36 -6.33 1.44
CA GLU A 322 4.26 -6.46 2.39
C GLU A 322 4.34 -7.78 3.16
N SER A 323 4.71 -8.87 2.48
CA SER A 323 4.91 -10.17 3.12
C SER A 323 6.07 -10.17 4.10
N THR A 324 7.14 -9.43 3.79
CA THR A 324 8.31 -9.30 4.66
C THR A 324 7.95 -8.50 5.93
N ALA A 325 7.20 -7.41 5.78
CA ALA A 325 6.70 -6.64 6.92
C ALA A 325 5.75 -7.47 7.81
N ALA A 326 4.79 -8.18 7.19
CA ALA A 326 3.86 -9.05 7.90
C ALA A 326 4.59 -10.16 8.67
N ALA A 327 5.60 -10.78 8.06
CA ALA A 327 6.45 -11.79 8.71
C ALA A 327 7.13 -11.24 9.97
N ALA A 328 7.78 -10.06 9.89
CA ALA A 328 8.42 -9.44 11.04
C ALA A 328 7.42 -9.11 12.17
N MET A 329 6.26 -8.57 11.81
CA MET A 329 5.21 -8.23 12.78
C MET A 329 4.65 -9.48 13.47
N LEU A 330 4.34 -10.53 12.73
CA LEU A 330 3.88 -11.82 13.27
C LEU A 330 4.95 -12.45 14.16
N ALA A 331 6.22 -12.43 13.74
CA ALA A 331 7.33 -12.96 14.50
C ALA A 331 7.48 -12.27 15.86
N LYS A 332 7.43 -10.94 15.90
CA LYS A 332 7.47 -10.17 17.16
C LYS A 332 6.21 -10.44 18.00
N ARG A 333 5.03 -10.49 17.38
CA ARG A 333 3.75 -10.64 18.09
C ARG A 333 3.55 -12.03 18.72
N THR A 334 4.07 -13.07 18.09
CA THR A 334 3.86 -14.47 18.49
C THR A 334 5.07 -15.10 19.18
N GLY A 335 6.27 -14.58 18.93
CA GLY A 335 7.54 -15.22 19.33
C GLY A 335 7.89 -16.46 18.51
N SER A 336 7.12 -16.80 17.47
CA SER A 336 7.37 -17.98 16.63
C SER A 336 8.56 -17.76 15.70
N ALA A 337 9.51 -18.70 15.71
CA ALA A 337 10.68 -18.68 14.82
C ALA A 337 10.30 -18.84 13.34
N GLU A 338 9.18 -19.51 13.03
CA GLU A 338 8.72 -19.74 11.65
C GLU A 338 8.57 -18.43 10.87
N TYR A 339 8.03 -17.40 11.50
CA TYR A 339 7.85 -16.10 10.84
C TYR A 339 9.19 -15.40 10.59
N TRP A 340 10.18 -15.60 11.46
CA TRP A 340 11.54 -15.12 11.20
C TRP A 340 12.23 -15.88 10.05
N ASP A 341 11.98 -17.20 9.93
CA ASP A 341 12.50 -17.98 8.80
C ASP A 341 11.89 -17.48 7.47
N TRP A 342 10.60 -17.16 7.46
CA TRP A 342 9.94 -16.54 6.29
C TRP A 342 10.47 -15.13 6.01
N TYR A 343 10.66 -14.31 7.04
CA TYR A 343 11.25 -12.98 6.92
C TYR A 343 12.62 -13.04 6.24
N GLU A 344 13.51 -13.92 6.68
CA GLU A 344 14.84 -14.10 6.09
C GLU A 344 14.78 -14.62 4.66
N ARG A 345 13.88 -15.57 4.39
CA ARG A 345 13.67 -16.11 3.04
C ARG A 345 13.16 -15.06 2.05
N LEU A 346 12.21 -14.23 2.46
CA LEU A 346 11.66 -13.16 1.64
C LEU A 346 12.72 -12.09 1.36
N TRP A 347 13.48 -11.65 2.37
CA TRP A 347 14.60 -10.72 2.18
C TRP A 347 15.69 -11.29 1.27
N ALA A 348 16.10 -12.54 1.48
CA ALA A 348 17.12 -13.19 0.64
C ALA A 348 16.71 -13.21 -0.84
N TYR A 349 15.45 -13.56 -1.10
CA TYR A 349 14.88 -13.53 -2.44
C TYR A 349 14.84 -12.11 -3.01
N SER A 350 14.26 -11.16 -2.27
CA SER A 350 14.13 -9.77 -2.71
C SER A 350 15.47 -9.10 -2.96
N TRP A 351 16.44 -9.29 -2.07
CA TRP A 351 17.79 -8.77 -2.21
C TRP A 351 18.48 -9.31 -3.47
N THR A 352 18.23 -10.58 -3.81
CA THR A 352 18.87 -11.23 -4.96
C THR A 352 18.23 -10.83 -6.30
N HIS A 353 16.90 -10.67 -6.33
CA HIS A 353 16.16 -10.56 -7.59
C HIS A 353 15.50 -9.20 -7.85
N PHE A 354 15.09 -8.47 -6.80
CA PHE A 354 14.33 -7.22 -6.96
C PHE A 354 15.16 -5.97 -6.71
N VAL A 355 16.06 -6.00 -5.73
CA VAL A 355 16.88 -4.83 -5.39
C VAL A 355 17.87 -4.58 -6.51
N ASP A 356 17.79 -3.41 -7.12
CA ASP A 356 18.79 -2.96 -8.08
C ASP A 356 19.99 -2.40 -7.30
N HIS A 357 21.07 -3.17 -7.28
CA HIS A 357 22.31 -2.81 -6.58
C HIS A 357 23.13 -1.74 -7.30
N GLU A 358 22.86 -1.50 -8.59
CA GLU A 358 23.59 -0.52 -9.40
C GLU A 358 22.97 0.87 -9.27
N HIS A 359 21.64 0.97 -9.40
CA HIS A 359 20.93 2.25 -9.44
C HIS A 359 20.09 2.52 -8.18
N GLY A 360 19.81 1.50 -7.38
CA GLY A 360 18.89 1.58 -6.25
C GLY A 360 17.42 1.41 -6.63
N ALA A 361 16.57 1.41 -5.59
CA ALA A 361 15.17 1.02 -5.64
C ALA A 361 14.95 -0.43 -6.12
N TRP A 362 13.69 -0.83 -6.27
CA TRP A 362 13.32 -2.19 -6.66
C TRP A 362 12.79 -2.23 -8.09
N TYR A 363 13.04 -3.32 -8.83
CA TYR A 363 12.31 -3.60 -10.07
C TYR A 363 10.82 -3.77 -9.77
N ARG A 364 9.94 -3.47 -10.72
CA ARG A 364 8.48 -3.60 -10.50
C ARG A 364 8.02 -5.07 -10.51
N ILE A 365 8.42 -5.79 -11.55
CA ILE A 365 7.86 -7.10 -11.90
C ILE A 365 8.95 -7.96 -12.54
N LEU A 366 8.92 -9.25 -12.23
CA LEU A 366 9.73 -10.29 -12.89
C LEU A 366 8.80 -11.40 -13.42
N SER A 367 9.27 -12.14 -14.42
CA SER A 367 8.67 -13.43 -14.81
C SER A 367 8.69 -14.43 -13.66
N GLY A 368 7.94 -15.53 -13.79
CA GLY A 368 7.95 -16.61 -12.80
C GLY A 368 9.35 -17.20 -12.53
N ASP A 369 10.23 -17.20 -13.53
CA ASP A 369 11.64 -17.62 -13.43
C ASP A 369 12.62 -16.46 -13.17
N ASN A 370 12.12 -15.35 -12.60
CA ASN A 370 12.88 -14.20 -12.10
C ASN A 370 13.63 -13.38 -13.18
N ARG A 371 13.15 -13.37 -14.42
CA ARG A 371 13.69 -12.51 -15.48
C ARG A 371 12.97 -11.17 -15.49
N LYS A 372 13.76 -10.12 -15.69
CA LYS A 372 13.27 -8.77 -15.85
C LYS A 372 12.47 -8.64 -17.16
N LEU A 373 11.28 -8.05 -17.09
CA LEU A 373 10.36 -7.94 -18.23
C LEU A 373 10.51 -6.65 -19.05
N SER A 374 10.86 -5.54 -18.40
CA SER A 374 11.09 -4.24 -19.04
C SER A 374 12.02 -3.37 -18.19
N ASP A 375 12.62 -2.32 -18.77
CA ASP A 375 13.43 -1.32 -18.05
C ASP A 375 12.59 -0.25 -17.34
N GLU A 376 11.27 -0.35 -17.36
CA GLU A 376 10.35 0.55 -16.67
C GLU A 376 10.28 0.21 -15.18
N LYS A 377 11.30 0.64 -14.44
CA LYS A 377 11.42 0.38 -12.99
C LYS A 377 10.24 0.91 -12.20
N SER A 378 9.76 2.10 -12.54
CA SER A 378 8.72 2.81 -11.77
C SER A 378 7.78 3.58 -12.70
N PRO A 379 6.80 2.91 -13.33
CA PRO A 379 5.66 3.59 -13.93
C PRO A 379 4.76 4.21 -12.84
N ALA A 380 3.77 4.99 -13.26
CA ALA A 380 2.77 5.55 -12.36
C ALA A 380 2.17 4.49 -11.41
N GLY A 381 1.96 4.89 -10.16
CA GLY A 381 1.59 4.03 -9.05
C GLY A 381 2.79 3.55 -8.21
N LYS A 382 3.97 3.30 -8.82
CA LYS A 382 5.15 2.81 -8.09
C LYS A 382 6.14 3.93 -7.79
N VAL A 383 6.35 4.20 -6.50
CA VAL A 383 7.35 5.16 -5.99
C VAL A 383 8.11 4.59 -4.79
N ASP A 384 8.22 3.25 -4.77
CA ASP A 384 8.77 2.44 -3.66
C ASP A 384 8.15 2.73 -2.28
N TYR A 385 6.90 3.19 -2.29
CA TYR A 385 6.03 3.32 -1.11
C TYR A 385 6.01 2.03 -0.28
N HIS A 386 5.72 0.89 -0.93
CA HIS A 386 5.61 -0.40 -0.26
C HIS A 386 6.95 -0.89 0.31
N THR A 387 8.05 -0.74 -0.43
CA THR A 387 9.36 -1.27 -0.03
C THR A 387 10.00 -0.44 1.09
N MET A 388 9.96 0.89 0.98
CA MET A 388 10.40 1.77 2.07
C MET A 388 9.44 1.71 3.26
N GLY A 389 8.13 1.71 3.01
CA GLY A 389 7.10 1.55 4.05
C GLY A 389 7.32 0.28 4.87
N ALA A 390 7.51 -0.87 4.21
CA ALA A 390 7.86 -2.13 4.87
C ALA A 390 9.12 -2.01 5.73
N CYS A 391 10.19 -1.37 5.23
CA CYS A 391 11.41 -1.16 6.03
C CYS A 391 11.11 -0.34 7.30
N TYR A 392 10.35 0.75 7.18
CA TYR A 392 9.99 1.58 8.34
C TYR A 392 9.08 0.84 9.34
N ASP A 393 8.14 0.03 8.86
CA ASP A 393 7.29 -0.82 9.70
C ASP A 393 8.15 -1.85 10.46
N ILE A 394 9.09 -2.52 9.79
CA ILE A 394 10.00 -3.49 10.41
C ILE A 394 10.91 -2.81 11.44
N VAL A 395 11.45 -1.63 11.13
CA VAL A 395 12.26 -0.84 12.06
C VAL A 395 11.46 -0.49 13.32
N ALA A 396 10.18 -0.13 13.19
CA ALA A 396 9.32 0.15 14.35
C ALA A 396 9.10 -1.10 15.21
N VAL A 397 8.94 -2.27 14.59
CA VAL A 397 8.79 -3.57 15.29
C VAL A 397 10.06 -3.97 16.05
N LEU A 398 11.23 -3.79 15.41
CA LEU A 398 12.52 -4.14 16.00
C LEU A 398 12.96 -3.14 17.08
N GLY A 399 12.66 -1.85 16.90
CA GLY A 399 12.97 -0.77 17.83
C GLY A 399 12.06 -0.71 19.05
N ALA A 400 10.88 -1.36 19.01
CA ALA A 400 10.06 -1.62 20.18
C ALA A 400 10.75 -2.68 21.06
N ALA A 401 11.80 -2.27 21.77
CA ALA A 401 12.44 -3.05 22.81
C ALA A 401 11.41 -3.47 23.87
N ASP A 402 11.65 -4.63 24.46
CA ASP A 402 10.75 -5.41 25.32
C ASP A 402 10.26 -4.63 26.55
N HIS A 403 9.21 -3.84 26.38
CA HIS A 403 8.32 -3.42 27.46
C HIS A 403 7.22 -4.47 27.63
N ALA A 404 7.64 -5.65 28.08
CA ALA A 404 6.78 -6.65 28.69
C ALA A 404 7.04 -6.69 30.20
#